data_AF-A0A061NNT2-F1
#
_entry.id   AF-A0A061NNT2-F1
#
_cell.length_a   1.000
_cell.length_b   1.000
_cell.length_c   1.000
_cell.angle_alpha   90.00
_cell.angle_beta   90.00
_cell.angle_gamma   90.00
#
_symmetry.space_group_name_H-M   'P 1'
#
loop_
_entity.id
_entity.type
_entity.pdbx_description
1 polymer ?
#
loop_
_entity_poly.entity_id
_entity_poly.type
_entity_poly.pdbx_seq_one_letter_code
_entity_poly.pdbx_strand_id
1 'polypeptide(L)'
;MVNKADLPLAIAAGQIEEPRTDVLVPEVEGYTTTSTEVKLNRTIQDEVWQLMLTQGYGQEETHLTGRFALKNNQARVLSLTLTMYQFSGGAHGTTLEHGLTFDSDTGHLYTLPELFKPKK
;
A
#
# COMPACT_ATOMS: atom_id res chain seq x y z
N MET A 1 19.81 -24.84 -3.26
CA MET A 1 18.34 -24.74 -3.19
C MET A 1 18.02 -23.28 -2.94
N VAL A 2 17.13 -22.66 -3.73
CA VAL A 2 16.71 -21.27 -3.48
C VAL A 2 15.66 -21.31 -2.38
N ASN A 3 15.86 -20.57 -1.29
CA ASN A 3 14.82 -20.44 -0.27
C ASN A 3 13.70 -19.56 -0.85
N LYS A 4 12.45 -20.00 -0.69
CA LYS A 4 11.29 -19.25 -1.20
C LYS A 4 11.22 -17.83 -0.60
N ALA A 5 11.77 -17.63 0.61
CA ALA A 5 11.90 -16.33 1.28
C ALA A 5 12.93 -15.39 0.63
N ASP A 6 13.84 -15.89 -0.21
CA ASP A 6 14.83 -15.06 -0.91
C ASP A 6 14.27 -14.47 -2.22
N LEU A 7 13.06 -14.88 -2.61
CA LEU A 7 12.40 -14.41 -3.83
C LEU A 7 11.59 -13.13 -3.55
N PRO A 8 11.46 -12.23 -4.54
CA PRO A 8 10.49 -11.14 -4.48
C PRO A 8 9.10 -11.65 -4.13
N LEU A 9 8.38 -10.91 -3.30
CA LEU A 9 6.97 -11.21 -3.00
C LEU A 9 6.15 -11.13 -4.30
N ALA A 10 5.19 -12.04 -4.50
CA ALA A 10 4.22 -11.82 -5.58
C ALA A 10 3.26 -10.73 -5.12
N ILE A 11 2.90 -9.84 -6.04
CA ILE A 11 1.96 -8.75 -5.77
C ILE A 11 0.86 -8.83 -6.81
N ALA A 12 -0.37 -9.07 -6.36
CA ALA A 12 -1.58 -8.92 -7.13
C ALA A 12 -2.16 -7.51 -6.94
N ALA A 13 -3.07 -7.12 -7.84
CA ALA A 13 -3.83 -5.88 -7.74
C ALA A 13 -5.30 -6.24 -7.55
N GLY A 14 -5.77 -6.17 -6.30
CA GLY A 14 -7.19 -6.15 -5.99
C GLY A 14 -7.80 -4.82 -6.46
N GLN A 15 -9.12 -4.79 -6.61
CA GLN A 15 -9.83 -3.58 -7.04
C GLN A 15 -11.09 -3.36 -6.21
N ILE A 16 -11.26 -2.12 -5.75
CA ILE A 16 -12.51 -1.60 -5.20
C ILE A 16 -13.14 -0.76 -6.30
N GLU A 17 -14.16 -1.31 -6.96
CA GLU A 17 -14.89 -0.66 -8.03
C GLU A 17 -16.36 -0.48 -7.63
N GLU A 18 -16.73 0.78 -7.41
CA GLU A 18 -18.06 1.20 -6.98
C GLU A 18 -18.43 2.52 -7.67
N PRO A 19 -19.69 2.98 -7.62
CA PRO A 19 -20.04 4.30 -8.12
C PRO A 19 -19.10 5.39 -7.55
N ARG A 20 -18.47 6.14 -8.45
CA ARG A 20 -17.51 7.21 -8.13
C ARG A 20 -16.20 6.75 -7.45
N THR A 21 -15.94 5.45 -7.32
CA THR A 21 -14.73 4.93 -6.68
C THR A 21 -14.07 3.88 -7.55
N ASP A 22 -12.81 4.10 -7.92
CA ASP A 22 -11.97 3.14 -8.64
C ASP A 22 -10.57 3.09 -8.02
N VAL A 23 -10.34 2.12 -7.14
CA VAL A 23 -9.12 2.02 -6.33
C VAL A 23 -8.45 0.66 -6.52
N LEU A 24 -7.20 0.66 -6.96
CA LEU A 24 -6.35 -0.53 -6.97
C LEU A 24 -5.67 -0.72 -5.62
N VAL A 25 -5.76 -1.92 -5.07
CA VAL A 25 -5.20 -2.32 -3.77
C VAL A 25 -4.10 -3.35 -4.01
N PRO A 26 -2.84 -3.11 -3.58
CA PRO A 26 -1.80 -4.12 -3.68
C PRO A 26 -2.07 -5.26 -2.70
N GLU A 27 -1.96 -6.50 -3.16
CA GLU A 27 -2.12 -7.70 -2.34
C GLU A 27 -0.87 -8.56 -2.46
N VAL A 28 -0.25 -8.87 -1.33
CA VAL A 28 0.88 -9.79 -1.23
C VAL A 28 0.37 -11.22 -1.32
N GLU A 29 0.94 -12.00 -2.24
CA GLU A 29 0.60 -13.39 -2.47
C GLU A 29 1.85 -14.27 -2.44
N GLY A 30 2.02 -15.04 -1.35
CA GLY A 30 3.07 -16.03 -1.24
C GLY A 30 4.49 -15.47 -1.13
N TYR A 31 5.45 -16.38 -1.30
CA TYR A 31 6.90 -16.17 -1.07
C TYR A 31 7.26 -15.68 0.35
N THR A 32 6.31 -15.71 1.27
CA THR A 32 6.48 -15.51 2.71
C THR A 32 5.59 -16.49 3.50
N THR A 33 5.56 -16.37 4.83
CA THR A 33 4.65 -17.18 5.67
C THR A 33 3.23 -16.62 5.63
N THR A 34 2.22 -17.46 5.84
CA THR A 34 0.82 -17.01 5.90
C THR A 34 0.58 -15.94 6.96
N SER A 35 1.24 -16.01 8.13
CA SER A 35 1.14 -14.97 9.14
C SER A 35 1.71 -13.62 8.68
N THR A 36 2.82 -13.65 7.96
CA THR A 36 3.45 -12.44 7.41
C THR A 36 2.61 -11.85 6.29
N GLU A 37 2.09 -12.69 5.39
CA GLU A 37 1.20 -12.28 4.31
C GLU A 37 -0.06 -11.58 4.85
N VAL A 38 -0.73 -12.19 5.83
CA VAL A 38 -1.91 -11.58 6.50
C VAL A 38 -1.55 -10.24 7.14
N LYS A 39 -0.39 -10.13 7.79
CA LYS A 39 0.04 -8.89 8.43
C LYS A 39 0.30 -7.78 7.41
N LEU A 40 1.04 -8.08 6.33
CA LEU A 40 1.30 -7.14 5.23
C LEU A 40 0.00 -6.65 4.60
N ASN A 41 -0.87 -7.57 4.20
CA ASN A 41 -2.13 -7.25 3.53
C ASN A 41 -3.06 -6.46 4.44
N ARG A 42 -3.13 -6.79 5.74
CA ARG A 42 -3.90 -6.00 6.69
C ARG A 42 -3.41 -4.56 6.78
N THR A 43 -2.10 -4.34 6.92
CA THR A 43 -1.55 -2.98 6.98
C THR A 43 -1.80 -2.20 5.68
N ILE A 44 -1.67 -2.85 4.52
CA ILE A 44 -1.96 -2.21 3.22
C ILE A 44 -3.44 -1.84 3.11
N GLN A 45 -4.35 -2.75 3.44
CA GLN A 45 -5.80 -2.51 3.38
C GLN A 45 -6.23 -1.41 4.35
N ASP A 46 -5.73 -1.45 5.59
CA ASP A 46 -5.99 -0.43 6.59
C ASP A 46 -5.55 0.96 6.06
N GLU A 47 -4.38 1.06 5.44
CA GLU A 47 -3.88 2.32 4.89
C GLU A 47 -4.69 2.81 3.69
N VAL A 48 -5.02 1.94 2.73
CA VAL A 48 -5.88 2.30 1.60
C VAL A 48 -7.22 2.83 2.10
N TRP A 49 -7.83 2.16 3.08
CA TRP A 49 -9.09 2.59 3.67
C TRP A 49 -8.97 3.94 4.38
N GLN A 50 -7.89 4.18 5.13
CA GLN A 50 -7.64 5.48 5.74
C GLN A 50 -7.50 6.59 4.69
N LEU A 51 -6.79 6.34 3.59
CA LEU A 51 -6.66 7.30 2.49
C LEU A 51 -8.01 7.57 1.82
N MET A 52 -8.82 6.54 1.58
CA MET A 52 -10.18 6.69 1.04
C MET A 52 -11.05 7.56 1.95
N LEU A 53 -11.10 7.26 3.26
CA LEU A 53 -11.85 8.03 4.23
C LEU A 53 -11.38 9.49 4.31
N THR A 54 -10.06 9.69 4.37
CA THR A 54 -9.44 11.02 4.42
C THR A 54 -9.79 11.85 3.19
N GLN A 55 -9.88 11.20 2.02
CA GLN A 55 -10.19 11.82 0.75
C GLN A 55 -11.69 11.91 0.45
N GLY A 56 -12.56 11.58 1.42
CA GLY A 56 -14.00 11.82 1.33
C GLY A 56 -14.82 10.67 0.75
N TYR A 57 -14.36 9.43 0.87
CA TYR A 57 -15.14 8.25 0.50
C TYR A 57 -16.54 8.27 1.13
N GLY A 58 -17.55 7.92 0.33
CA GLY A 58 -18.96 7.92 0.72
C GLY A 58 -19.65 9.28 0.67
N GLN A 59 -18.94 10.37 0.37
CA GLN A 59 -19.57 11.67 0.13
C GLN A 59 -20.16 11.72 -1.28
N GLU A 60 -21.34 12.35 -1.40
CA GLU A 60 -22.12 12.31 -2.64
C GLU A 60 -21.35 12.87 -3.84
N GLU A 61 -20.71 14.03 -3.71
CA GLU A 61 -20.05 14.66 -4.86
C GLU A 61 -18.63 14.14 -5.14
N THR A 62 -18.09 13.25 -4.31
CA THR A 62 -16.67 12.87 -4.34
C THR A 62 -16.42 11.68 -5.27
N HIS A 63 -15.52 11.89 -6.24
CA HIS A 63 -14.92 10.85 -7.05
C HIS A 63 -13.53 10.48 -6.55
N LEU A 64 -13.27 9.19 -6.34
CA LEU A 64 -11.98 8.67 -5.90
C LEU A 64 -11.32 7.82 -6.97
N THR A 65 -10.02 8.05 -7.17
CA THR A 65 -9.16 7.18 -7.98
C THR A 65 -7.90 6.85 -7.20
N GLY A 66 -7.71 5.57 -6.90
CA GLY A 66 -6.58 5.07 -6.12
C GLY A 66 -5.68 4.16 -6.95
N ARG A 67 -4.37 4.36 -6.87
CA ARG A 67 -3.36 3.55 -7.55
C ARG A 67 -2.21 3.24 -6.60
N PHE A 68 -1.37 2.29 -6.97
CA PHE A 68 -0.13 2.04 -6.25
C PHE A 68 1.05 1.86 -7.21
N ALA A 69 2.25 2.05 -6.69
CA ALA A 69 3.49 1.79 -7.40
C ALA A 69 4.47 1.03 -6.50
N LEU A 70 4.98 -0.10 -6.97
CA LEU A 70 6.10 -0.78 -6.32
C LEU A 70 7.37 0.05 -6.51
N LYS A 71 8.09 0.28 -5.42
CA LYS A 71 9.36 1.02 -5.38
C LYS A 71 10.53 0.10 -5.11
N ASN A 72 10.31 -0.95 -4.31
CA ASN A 72 11.27 -2.03 -4.09
C ASN A 72 10.55 -3.34 -3.76
N ASN A 73 11.12 -4.48 -4.14
CA ASN A 73 10.63 -5.81 -3.77
C ASN A 73 11.79 -6.81 -3.83
N GLN A 74 12.89 -6.42 -3.21
CA GLN A 74 14.16 -7.14 -3.27
C GLN A 74 14.89 -6.99 -1.95
N ALA A 75 15.87 -7.88 -1.71
CA ALA A 75 16.74 -7.85 -0.54
C ALA A 75 15.96 -7.80 0.79
N ARG A 76 14.85 -8.56 0.85
CA ARG A 76 13.96 -8.68 2.02
C ARG A 76 13.24 -7.38 2.41
N VAL A 77 13.13 -6.44 1.46
CA VAL A 77 12.42 -5.17 1.63
C VAL A 77 11.35 -5.03 0.54
N LEU A 78 10.10 -4.88 0.98
CA LEU A 78 8.98 -4.47 0.13
C LEU A 78 8.72 -2.98 0.36
N SER A 79 8.75 -2.17 -0.69
CA SER A 79 8.39 -0.75 -0.62
C SER A 79 7.41 -0.39 -1.72
N LEU A 80 6.35 0.32 -1.36
CA LEU A 80 5.31 0.76 -2.28
C LEU A 80 4.81 2.15 -1.92
N THR A 81 4.26 2.84 -2.91
CA THR A 81 3.54 4.10 -2.72
C THR A 81 2.09 3.88 -3.07
N LEU A 82 1.19 4.32 -2.20
CA LEU A 82 -0.24 4.45 -2.43
C LEU A 82 -0.53 5.88 -2.84
N THR A 83 -1.27 6.07 -3.93
CA THR A 83 -1.68 7.38 -4.43
C THR A 83 -3.20 7.41 -4.49
N MET A 84 -3.82 8.35 -3.79
CA MET A 84 -5.27 8.54 -3.75
C MET A 84 -5.63 9.93 -4.24
N TYR A 85 -6.27 10.01 -5.40
CA TYR A 85 -6.82 11.24 -5.95
C TYR A 85 -8.30 11.35 -5.59
N GLN A 86 -8.74 12.55 -5.20
CA GLN A 86 -10.15 12.89 -5.09
C GLN A 86 -10.52 14.08 -5.96
N PHE A 87 -11.77 14.08 -6.43
CA PHE A 87 -12.40 15.24 -7.02
C PHE A 87 -13.86 15.36 -6.56
N SER A 88 -14.19 16.45 -5.88
CA SER A 88 -15.56 16.75 -5.40
C SER A 88 -16.17 18.00 -6.07
N GLY A 89 -15.75 18.32 -7.31
CA GLY A 89 -16.12 19.54 -8.01
C GLY A 89 -15.12 20.69 -7.83
N GLY A 90 -15.41 21.85 -8.44
CA GLY A 90 -14.50 23.01 -8.46
C GLY A 90 -13.45 22.93 -9.58
N ALA A 91 -12.33 23.64 -9.40
CA ALA A 91 -11.32 23.79 -10.45
C ALA A 91 -10.32 22.62 -10.55
N HIS A 92 -10.07 21.90 -9.45
CA HIS A 92 -9.16 20.76 -9.40
C HIS A 92 -9.46 19.85 -8.20
N GLY A 93 -8.94 18.62 -8.27
CA GLY A 93 -8.95 17.66 -7.17
C GLY A 93 -7.74 17.78 -6.25
N THR A 94 -7.61 16.87 -5.28
CA THR A 94 -6.41 16.75 -4.42
C THR A 94 -5.87 15.34 -4.46
N THR A 95 -4.54 15.20 -4.42
CA THR A 95 -3.86 13.91 -4.36
C THR A 95 -3.16 13.76 -3.02
N LEU A 96 -3.36 12.63 -2.35
CA LEU A 96 -2.54 12.19 -1.22
C LEU A 96 -1.67 11.03 -1.69
N GLU A 97 -0.41 11.06 -1.28
CA GLU A 97 0.53 9.96 -1.49
C GLU A 97 1.09 9.49 -0.14
N HIS A 98 1.15 8.18 0.05
CA HIS A 98 1.72 7.60 1.25
C HIS A 98 2.61 6.40 0.90
N GLY A 99 3.80 6.38 1.50
CA GLY A 99 4.81 5.33 1.29
C GLY A 99 4.77 4.30 2.42
N LEU A 100 4.75 3.03 2.06
CA LEU A 100 4.86 1.91 2.98
C LEU A 100 6.13 1.15 2.67
N THR A 101 6.96 0.88 3.69
CA THR A 101 8.19 0.10 3.54
C THR A 101 8.26 -0.96 4.63
N PHE A 102 8.35 -2.21 4.21
CA PHE A 102 8.25 -3.38 5.07
C PHE A 102 9.51 -4.24 5.03
N ASP A 103 9.77 -4.90 6.14
CA ASP A 103 10.53 -6.16 6.15
C ASP A 103 9.62 -7.27 5.57
N SER A 104 10.03 -7.89 4.46
CA SER A 104 9.19 -8.86 3.73
C SER A 104 8.96 -10.18 4.47
N ASP A 105 9.80 -10.49 5.45
CA ASP A 105 9.81 -11.78 6.13
C ASP A 105 8.98 -11.73 7.41
N THR A 106 9.01 -10.59 8.09
CA THR A 106 8.34 -10.35 9.37
C THR A 106 7.08 -9.49 9.25
N GLY A 107 6.91 -8.81 8.11
CA GLY A 107 5.83 -7.85 7.89
C GLY A 107 5.93 -6.63 8.81
N HIS A 108 7.14 -6.33 9.31
CA HIS A 108 7.38 -5.11 10.10
C HIS A 108 7.31 -3.89 9.18
N LEU A 109 6.44 -2.93 9.49
CA LEU A 109 6.40 -1.64 8.82
C LEU A 109 7.48 -0.74 9.43
N TYR A 110 8.48 -0.40 8.62
CA TYR A 110 9.54 0.51 9.05
C TYR A 110 9.01 1.94 9.17
N THR A 111 9.36 2.59 10.28
CA THR A 111 9.34 4.04 10.40
C THR A 111 10.59 4.64 9.76
N LEU A 112 10.51 5.91 9.35
CA LEU A 112 11.65 6.61 8.75
C LEU A 112 12.94 6.55 9.62
N PRO A 113 12.91 6.74 10.95
CA PRO A 113 14.11 6.63 11.79
C PRO A 113 14.76 5.24 11.78
N GLU A 114 13.99 4.17 11.64
CA GLU A 114 14.53 2.79 11.61
C GLU A 114 15.34 2.50 10.35
N LEU A 115 15.18 3.31 9.30
CA LEU A 115 15.96 3.21 8.07
C LEU A 115 17.36 3.84 8.17
N PHE A 116 17.68 4.48 9.30
CA PHE A 116 18.98 5.09 9.55
C PHE A 116 19.74 4.38 10.67
N LYS A 117 21.07 4.42 10.59
CA LYS A 117 21.92 3.95 11.68
C LYS A 117 21.65 4.79 12.94
N PRO A 118 21.67 4.20 14.15
CA PRO A 118 21.58 4.97 15.38
C PRO A 118 22.69 6.00 15.42
N LYS A 119 22.37 7.19 15.92
CA LYS A 119 23.37 8.25 16.13
C LYS A 119 24.38 7.74 17.14
N LYS A 120 25.67 7.81 16.78
CA LYS A 120 26.79 7.53 17.68
C LYS A 120 26.92 8.63 18.73
#